data_AF-A0A4W5LAK1-F1
#
_entry.id   AF-A0A4W5LAK1-F1
#
_cell.length_a   1.000
_cell.length_b   1.000
_cell.length_c   1.000
_cell.angle_alpha   90.00
_cell.angle_beta   90.00
_cell.angle_gamma   90.00
#
_symmetry.space_group_name_H-M   'P 1'
#
loop_
_entity.id
_entity.type
_entity.pdbx_description
1 polymer ?
#
loop_
_entity_poly.entity_id
_entity_poly.type
_entity_poly.pdbx_seq_one_letter_code
_entity_poly.pdbx_strand_id
1 'polypeptide(L)'
;MLFRELSYCPLKIYFSLSPPLHPFFSQSVLNIKPEVTEETEEQKEEKHQTFVEKHKKQIKHFGMLRRWEDSQKYLSDHPYLVCEETANYLVIMCIDLEVEE
;
A
#
# COMPACT_ATOMS: atom_id res chain seq x y z
N MET A 1 -9.85 -26.85 -47.67
CA MET A 1 -10.74 -27.94 -47.19
C MET A 1 -9.87 -28.99 -46.52
N LEU A 2 -9.84 -29.00 -45.19
CA LEU A 2 -9.54 -30.19 -44.41
C LEU A 2 -10.51 -30.16 -43.24
N PHE A 3 -11.69 -30.74 -43.51
CA PHE A 3 -12.70 -31.05 -42.52
C PHE A 3 -12.11 -32.07 -41.55
N ARG A 4 -12.02 -31.71 -40.27
CA ARG A 4 -11.85 -32.68 -39.20
C ARG A 4 -13.02 -32.55 -38.25
N GLU A 5 -14.01 -33.39 -38.51
CA GLU A 5 -15.15 -33.65 -37.64
C GLU A 5 -14.64 -34.29 -36.33
N LEU A 6 -14.82 -33.59 -35.21
CA LEU A 6 -14.93 -34.23 -33.90
C LEU A 6 -16.26 -33.79 -33.28
N SER A 7 -17.07 -34.80 -33.06
CA SER A 7 -18.44 -34.76 -32.56
C SER A 7 -18.51 -34.39 -31.07
N TYR A 8 -19.68 -33.89 -30.66
CA TYR A 8 -20.16 -33.64 -29.28
C TYR A 8 -19.81 -32.30 -28.61
N CYS A 9 -20.60 -31.25 -28.91
CA CYS A 9 -21.44 -30.51 -27.95
C CYS A 9 -22.22 -29.37 -28.66
N PRO A 10 -23.55 -29.25 -28.47
CA PRO A 10 -24.39 -28.37 -29.29
C PRO A 10 -24.52 -26.98 -28.66
N LEU A 11 -23.50 -26.13 -28.72
CA LEU A 11 -23.69 -24.69 -28.56
C LEU A 11 -22.84 -23.95 -29.60
N LYS A 12 -23.49 -23.58 -30.71
CA LYS A 12 -22.98 -22.64 -31.72
C LYS A 12 -22.88 -21.25 -31.08
N ILE A 13 -21.81 -20.99 -30.36
CA ILE A 13 -21.38 -19.61 -30.13
C ILE A 13 -20.56 -19.22 -31.35
N TYR A 14 -21.22 -18.63 -32.33
CA TYR A 14 -20.53 -17.86 -33.36
C TYR A 14 -19.93 -16.62 -32.67
N PHE A 15 -18.72 -16.71 -32.16
CA PHE A 15 -17.91 -15.50 -32.02
C PHE A 15 -17.45 -15.15 -33.43
N SER A 16 -18.05 -14.11 -34.01
CA SER A 16 -17.44 -13.37 -35.10
C SER A 16 -16.08 -12.89 -34.58
N LEU A 17 -14.99 -13.60 -34.89
CA LEU A 17 -13.64 -13.08 -34.70
C LEU A 17 -13.53 -11.84 -35.58
N SER A 18 -13.77 -10.67 -35.01
CA SER A 18 -13.29 -9.41 -35.56
C SER A 18 -11.79 -9.55 -35.81
N PRO A 19 -11.25 -8.97 -36.90
CA PRO A 19 -9.89 -9.21 -37.34
C PRO A 19 -8.89 -8.91 -36.21
N PRO A 20 -7.78 -9.67 -36.10
CA PRO A 20 -6.83 -9.49 -35.02
C PRO A 20 -6.25 -8.08 -35.11
N LEU A 21 -6.67 -7.20 -34.21
CA LEU A 21 -5.99 -5.94 -34.00
C LEU A 21 -4.61 -6.34 -33.50
N HIS A 22 -3.60 -6.17 -34.36
CA HIS A 22 -2.21 -6.42 -34.05
C HIS A 22 -1.89 -5.65 -32.75
N PRO A 23 -1.56 -6.32 -31.62
CA PRO A 23 -1.17 -5.60 -30.42
C PRO A 23 0.23 -5.03 -30.69
N PHE A 24 0.28 -3.86 -31.32
CA PHE A 24 1.54 -3.26 -31.76
C PHE A 24 2.39 -2.75 -30.60
N PHE A 25 1.86 -2.70 -29.37
CA PHE A 25 2.68 -2.52 -28.19
C PHE A 25 1.93 -2.99 -26.93
N SER A 26 2.34 -4.11 -26.36
CA SER A 26 1.94 -4.53 -25.01
C SER A 26 3.19 -4.52 -24.13
N GLN A 27 3.45 -3.38 -23.50
CA GLN A 27 4.51 -3.25 -22.50
C GLN A 27 3.85 -3.30 -21.12
N SER A 28 3.97 -4.43 -20.43
CA SER A 28 3.62 -4.53 -19.01
C SER A 28 4.76 -3.95 -18.18
N VAL A 29 4.49 -2.84 -17.49
CA VAL A 29 5.41 -2.30 -16.48
C VAL A 29 5.13 -3.06 -15.18
N LEU A 30 6.04 -3.97 -14.82
CA LEU A 30 6.01 -4.59 -13.51
C LEU A 30 6.63 -3.63 -12.50
N ASN A 31 5.88 -3.25 -11.47
CA ASN A 31 6.39 -2.46 -10.34
C ASN A 31 7.24 -3.35 -9.42
N ILE A 32 8.40 -3.78 -9.92
CA ILE A 32 9.41 -4.48 -9.14
C ILE A 32 9.88 -3.48 -8.07
N LYS A 33 9.60 -3.80 -6.80
CA LYS A 33 10.03 -2.94 -5.69
C LYS A 33 11.56 -2.85 -5.70
N PRO A 34 12.14 -1.65 -5.49
CA PRO A 34 13.59 -1.52 -5.33
C PRO A 34 14.03 -2.40 -4.15
N GLU A 35 15.19 -3.04 -4.31
CA GLU A 35 15.85 -3.81 -3.25
C GLU A 35 15.97 -2.92 -2.01
N VAL A 36 15.39 -3.37 -0.90
CA VAL A 36 15.47 -2.68 0.39
C VAL A 36 16.94 -2.78 0.81
N THR A 37 17.67 -1.70 0.62
CA THR A 37 19.01 -1.56 1.19
C THR A 37 18.82 -1.43 2.68
N GLU A 38 19.39 -2.36 3.44
CA GLU A 38 19.41 -2.33 4.90
C GLU A 38 20.06 -1.02 5.34
N GLU A 39 19.26 -0.08 5.83
CA GLU A 39 19.75 1.20 6.34
C GLU A 39 20.46 0.95 7.68
N THR A 40 21.58 1.63 7.90
CA THR A 40 22.34 1.48 9.15
C THR A 40 21.52 2.00 10.34
N GLU A 41 21.65 1.41 11.53
CA GLU A 41 20.85 1.80 12.71
C GLU A 41 20.89 3.31 13.00
N GLU A 42 22.06 3.95 12.85
CA GLU A 42 22.24 5.40 13.02
C GLU A 42 21.38 6.22 12.04
N GLN A 43 21.30 5.82 10.78
CA GLN A 43 20.49 6.52 9.77
C GLN A 43 18.99 6.36 10.06
N LYS A 44 18.59 5.22 10.61
CA LYS A 44 17.21 4.95 11.02
C LYS A 44 16.83 5.86 12.21
N GLU A 45 17.75 6.09 13.12
CA GLU A 45 17.55 6.93 14.30
C GLU A 45 17.45 8.42 13.96
N GLU A 46 18.30 8.94 13.08
CA GLU A 46 18.22 10.33 12.60
C GLU A 46 16.92 10.60 11.82
N LYS A 47 16.52 9.67 10.96
CA LYS A 47 15.24 9.73 10.25
C LYS A 47 14.07 9.69 11.23
N HIS A 48 14.15 8.86 12.26
CA HIS A 48 13.13 8.77 13.28
C HIS A 48 12.95 10.10 14.02
N GLN A 49 14.04 10.69 14.51
CA GLN A 49 14.00 11.97 15.24
C GLN A 49 13.40 13.09 14.38
N THR A 50 13.90 13.25 13.16
CA THR A 50 13.43 14.30 12.24
C THR A 50 11.97 14.09 11.81
N PHE A 51 11.54 12.84 11.60
CA PHE A 51 10.16 12.50 11.26
C PHE A 51 9.21 12.82 12.41
N VAL A 52 9.55 12.38 13.62
CA VAL A 52 8.73 12.58 14.81
C VAL A 52 8.58 14.07 15.11
N GLU A 53 9.64 14.87 15.04
CA GLU A 53 9.56 16.31 15.26
C GLU A 53 8.65 17.01 14.24
N LYS A 54 8.77 16.64 12.96
CA LYS A 54 7.99 17.24 11.87
C LYS A 54 6.51 16.88 11.95
N HIS A 55 6.18 15.63 12.31
CA HIS A 55 4.82 15.10 12.28
C HIS A 55 4.18 14.93 13.66
N LYS A 56 4.83 15.39 14.73
CA LYS A 56 4.39 15.26 16.13
C LYS A 56 2.92 15.60 16.35
N LYS A 57 2.45 16.71 15.77
CA LYS A 57 1.06 17.18 15.92
C LYS A 57 0.05 16.20 15.30
N GLN A 58 0.40 15.62 14.16
CA GLN A 58 -0.47 14.69 13.42
C GLN A 58 -0.48 13.32 14.10
N ILE A 59 0.67 12.86 14.58
CA ILE A 59 0.77 11.63 15.35
C ILE A 59 -0.04 11.73 16.66
N LYS A 60 0.08 12.85 17.38
CA LYS A 60 -0.76 13.12 18.56
C LYS A 60 -2.25 13.17 18.21
N HIS A 61 -2.61 13.83 17.10
CA HIS A 61 -4.00 13.87 16.67
C HIS A 61 -4.56 12.48 16.39
N PHE A 62 -3.79 11.65 15.66
CA PHE A 62 -4.13 10.26 15.41
C PHE A 62 -4.29 9.46 16.71
N GLY A 63 -3.37 9.62 17.67
CA GLY A 63 -3.45 8.95 18.98
C GLY A 63 -4.65 9.37 19.84
N MET A 64 -5.25 10.54 19.57
CA MET A 64 -6.48 10.99 20.22
C MET A 64 -7.76 10.48 19.53
N LEU A 65 -7.66 9.90 18.32
CA LEU A 65 -8.81 9.32 17.62
C LEU A 65 -9.20 7.99 18.28
N ARG A 66 -10.49 7.86 18.61
CA ARG A 66 -11.02 6.66 19.27
C ARG A 66 -11.85 5.77 18.34
N ARG A 67 -12.41 6.35 17.28
CA ARG A 67 -13.28 5.65 16.34
C ARG A 67 -12.47 5.11 15.18
N TRP A 68 -12.69 3.83 14.86
CA TRP A 68 -12.01 3.17 13.75
C TRP A 68 -12.20 3.89 12.41
N GLU A 69 -13.42 4.35 12.11
CA GLU A 69 -13.71 5.02 10.83
C GLU A 69 -12.88 6.30 10.66
N ASP A 70 -12.74 7.08 11.75
CA ASP A 70 -11.99 8.34 11.74
C ASP A 70 -10.49 8.05 11.60
N SER A 71 -9.97 7.05 12.32
CA SER A 71 -8.58 6.61 12.20
C SER A 71 -8.24 6.11 10.79
N GLN A 72 -9.13 5.29 10.20
CA GLN A 72 -8.94 4.78 8.85
C GLN A 72 -8.92 5.91 7.81
N LYS A 73 -9.86 6.86 7.92
CA LYS A 73 -9.89 8.04 7.03
C LYS A 73 -8.63 8.90 7.21
N TYR A 74 -8.24 9.16 8.45
CA TYR A 74 -7.07 9.99 8.76
C TYR A 74 -5.77 9.41 8.17
N LEU A 75 -5.55 8.10 8.32
CA LEU A 75 -4.40 7.42 7.72
C LEU A 75 -4.47 7.35 6.19
N SER A 76 -5.68 7.30 5.63
CA SER A 76 -5.85 7.36 4.17
C SER A 76 -5.47 8.74 3.61
N ASP A 77 -5.78 9.80 4.34
CA ASP A 77 -5.39 11.17 4.01
C ASP A 77 -3.89 11.44 4.30
N HIS A 78 -3.29 10.67 5.22
CA HIS A 78 -1.91 10.85 5.72
C HIS A 78 -1.11 9.54 5.67
N PRO A 79 -0.87 8.95 4.48
CA PRO A 79 -0.27 7.62 4.36
C PRO A 79 1.17 7.54 4.89
N TYR A 80 1.89 8.67 4.94
CA TYR A 80 3.24 8.77 5.50
C TYR A 80 3.30 8.53 7.02
N LEU A 81 2.15 8.57 7.72
CA LEU A 81 2.09 8.23 9.15
C LEU A 81 2.09 6.72 9.40
N VAL A 82 1.84 5.90 8.37
CA VAL A 82 1.81 4.43 8.49
C VAL A 82 3.24 3.88 8.41
N CYS A 83 4.02 4.10 9.46
CA CYS A 83 5.40 3.67 9.59
C CYS A 83 5.74 3.24 11.03
N GLU A 84 6.86 2.55 11.19
CA GLU A 84 7.33 2.02 12.49
C GLU A 84 7.62 3.17 13.47
N GLU A 85 8.14 4.28 12.96
CA GLU A 85 8.49 5.46 13.72
C GLU A 85 7.26 6.07 14.43
N THR A 86 6.11 6.12 13.75
CA THR A 86 4.86 6.58 14.34
C THR A 86 4.42 5.67 15.49
N ALA A 87 4.51 4.34 15.30
CA ALA A 87 4.13 3.38 16.34
C ALA A 87 5.01 3.52 17.59
N ASN A 88 6.33 3.64 17.40
CA ASN A 88 7.29 3.84 18.48
C ASN A 88 6.98 5.11 19.29
N TYR A 89 6.69 6.22 18.61
CA TYR A 89 6.32 7.46 19.28
C TYR A 89 4.99 7.34 20.06
N LEU A 90 3.98 6.65 19.51
CA LEU A 90 2.70 6.45 20.18
C LEU A 90 2.85 5.62 21.47
N VAL A 91 3.72 4.61 21.48
CA VAL A 91 4.02 3.82 22.68
C VAL A 91 4.65 4.69 23.77
N ILE A 92 5.64 5.52 23.43
CA ILE A 92 6.27 6.45 24.37
C ILE A 92 5.23 7.43 24.92
N MET A 93 4.38 7.98 24.05
CA MET A 93 3.33 8.90 24.45
C MET A 93 2.33 8.26 25.44
N CYS A 94 2.00 6.98 25.29
CA CYS A 94 1.17 6.27 26.26
C CYS A 94 1.84 6.18 27.63
N ILE A 95 3.15 6.00 27.69
CA ILE A 95 3.91 5.94 28.94
C ILE A 95 3.96 7.33 29.59
N ASP A 96 4.25 8.38 28.82
CA ASP A 96 4.31 9.76 29.33
C ASP A 96 2.98 10.18 29.97
N LEU A 97 1.85 9.81 29.34
CA LEU A 97 0.51 10.09 29.86
C LEU A 97 0.20 9.35 31.17
N GLU A 98 0.69 8.13 31.34
CA GLU A 98 0.53 7.35 32.58
C GLU A 98 1.42 7.90 33.71
N VAL A 99 2.58 8.47 33.38
CA VAL A 99 3.52 9.04 34.37
C VAL A 99 3.09 10.44 34.83
N GLU A 100 2.39 11.21 33.99
CA GLU A 100 1.84 12.54 34.34
C GLU A 100 0.61 12.48 35.28
N GLU A 101 -0.05 11.33 35.45
CA GLU A 101 -1.13 11.09 36.43
C GLU A 101 -0.62 10.84 37.86
#